data_AF-A0AAU9YPG8-F1
#
_entry.id   AF-A0AAU9YPG8-F1
#
_cell.length_a   1.000
_cell.length_b   1.000
_cell.length_c   1.000
_cell.angle_alpha   90.00
_cell.angle_beta   90.00
_cell.angle_gamma   90.00
#
_symmetry.space_group_name_H-M   'P 1'
#
loop_
_entity.id
_entity.type
_entity.pdbx_description
1 polymer ?
#
loop_
_entity_poly.entity_id
_entity_poly.type
_entity_poly.pdbx_seq_one_letter_code
_entity_poly.pdbx_strand_id
1 'polypeptide(L)' 'MALRELKVCLLGDTGVGKSSIVWRFVEDSFDPNINPTIGRRD' A
#
# COMPACT_ATOMS: atom_id res chain seq x y z
N MET A 1 -3.07 13.97 23.46
CA MET A 1 -2.81 12.57 23.06
C MET A 1 -1.37 12.47 22.61
N ALA A 2 -0.61 11.47 23.06
CA ALA A 2 0.76 11.25 22.58
C ALA A 2 0.73 10.67 21.16
N LEU A 3 1.58 11.18 20.27
CA LEU A 3 1.78 10.60 18.95
C LEU A 3 2.43 9.22 19.12
N ARG A 4 1.85 8.18 18.50
CA ARG A 4 2.43 6.82 18.48
C ARG A 4 2.82 6.47 17.06
N GLU A 5 4.05 6.01 16.89
CA GLU A 5 4.51 5.47 15.60
C GLU A 5 4.06 4.01 15.47
N LEU A 6 3.53 3.65 14.30
CA LEU A 6 3.10 2.29 13.97
C LEU A 6 3.71 1.87 12.62
N LYS A 7 4.25 0.65 12.57
CA LYS A 7 4.70 0.01 11.32
C LYS A 7 3.68 -1.04 10.91
N VAL A 8 3.16 -0.90 9.68
CA VAL A 8 2.15 -1.81 9.12
C VAL A 8 2.74 -2.53 7.91
N CYS A 9 2.50 -3.83 7.79
CA CYS A 9 2.90 -4.65 6.64
C CYS A 9 1.66 -5.30 6.02
N LEU A 10 1.48 -5.13 4.72
CA LEU A 10 0.41 -5.78 3.96
C LEU A 10 0.97 -7.02 3.25
N LEU A 11 0.34 -8.16 3.47
CA LEU A 11 0.73 -9.45 2.92
C LEU A 11 -0.28 -9.94 1.87
N GLY A 12 0.19 -10.77 0.95
CA GLY A 12 -0.59 -11.36 -0.13
C GLY A 12 0.20 -11.42 -1.43
N ASP A 13 -0.29 -12.17 -2.41
CA ASP A 13 0.39 -12.39 -3.69
C ASP A 13 0.57 -11.11 -4.52
N THR A 14 1.46 -11.17 -5.51
CA THR A 14 1.63 -10.08 -6.48
C THR A 14 0.32 -9.83 -7.24
N GLY A 15 -0.05 -8.56 -7.42
CA GLY A 15 -1.25 -8.18 -8.19
C GLY A 15 -2.56 -8.13 -7.42
N VAL A 16 -2.63 -8.57 -6.15
CA VAL A 16 -3.90 -8.57 -5.36
C VAL A 16 -4.38 -7.18 -4.90
N GLY A 17 -3.70 -6.09 -5.30
CA GLY A 17 -4.14 -4.73 -5.01
C GLY A 17 -3.70 -4.13 -3.66
N LYS A 18 -2.68 -4.69 -3.00
CA LYS A 18 -2.16 -4.16 -1.71
C LYS A 18 -1.84 -2.66 -1.77
N SER A 19 -1.10 -2.22 -2.79
CA SER A 19 -0.78 -0.81 -2.99
C SER A 19 -2.01 0.02 -3.33
N SER A 20 -2.95 -0.53 -4.10
CA SER A 20 -4.21 0.14 -4.46
C SER A 20 -5.06 0.44 -3.21
N ILE A 21 -5.09 -0.45 -2.23
CA ILE A 21 -5.80 -0.22 -0.95
C ILE A 21 -5.11 0.89 -0.14
N VAL A 22 -3.77 0.89 -0.04
CA VAL A 22 -3.04 1.95 0.66
C VAL A 22 -3.26 3.30 -0.02
N TRP A 23 -3.12 3.34 -1.34
CA TRP A 23 -3.33 4.54 -2.13
C TRP A 23 -4.75 5.07 -1.96
N ARG A 24 -5.76 4.20 -2.00
CA ARG A 24 -7.14 4.59 -1.75
C ARG A 24 -7.33 5.15 -0.34
N PHE A 25 -6.68 4.60 0.67
CA PHE A 25 -6.83 5.08 2.04
C PHE A 25 -6.14 6.44 2.27
N VAL A 26 -4.95 6.64 1.71
CA VAL A 26 -4.14 7.85 1.93
C VAL A 26 -4.58 9.00 1.02
N GLU A 27 -4.87 8.70 -0.24
CA GLU A 27 -5.11 9.70 -1.31
C GLU A 27 -6.59 9.76 -1.77
N ASP A 28 -7.47 8.90 -1.24
CA ASP A 28 -8.88 8.73 -1.66
C ASP A 28 -9.07 8.54 -3.19
N SER A 29 -8.05 8.04 -3.87
CA SER A 29 -7.99 7.88 -5.32
C SER A 29 -7.83 6.41 -5.73
N PHE A 30 -8.18 6.09 -6.98
CA PHE A 30 -8.00 4.76 -7.57
C PHE A 30 -7.60 4.86 -9.04
N ASP A 31 -6.49 4.21 -9.40
CA ASP A 31 -6.03 4.05 -10.77
C ASP A 31 -6.00 2.55 -11.12
N PRO A 32 -6.82 2.08 -12.07
CA PRO A 32 -6.82 0.67 -12.47
C PRO A 32 -5.53 0.25 -13.20
N ASN A 33 -4.71 1.20 -13.67
CA ASN A 33 -3.48 0.96 -14.41
C ASN A 33 -2.22 1.25 -13.59
N ILE A 34 -2.33 1.23 -12.25
CA ILE A 34 -1.18 1.48 -11.37
C ILE A 34 -0.03 0.52 -11.72
N ASN A 35 1.17 1.09 -11.87
CA ASN A 35 2.35 0.31 -12.18
C ASN A 35 2.60 -0.76 -11.09
N PRO A 36 3.11 -1.95 -11.47
CA PRO A 36 3.48 -2.97 -10.50
C PRO A 36 4.41 -2.42 -9.42
N THR A 37 4.12 -2.75 -8.16
CA THR A 37 4.96 -2.33 -7.03
C THR A 37 6.36 -2.93 -7.17
N ILE A 38 7.38 -2.08 -7.15
CA ILE A 38 8.76 -2.55 -7.05
C ILE A 38 8.92 -3.20 -5.67
N GLY A 39 9.28 -4.48 -5.67
CA GLY A 39 9.49 -5.24 -4.44
C GLY A 39 10.56 -4.57 -3.57
N ARG A 40 10.40 -4.69 -2.25
CA ARG A 40 11.46 -4.31 -1.32
C ARG A 40 12.64 -5.24 -1.58
N ARG A 41 13.75 -4.68 -2.07
CA ARG A 41 15.04 -5.38 -2.07
C ARG A 41 15.53 -5.34 -0.63
N ASP A 42 15.68 -6.51 -0.03
CA ASP A 42 16.58 -6.75 1.09
C ASP A 42 18.04 -6.45 0.68
#